data_AF-A0ABD0NDV6-F1
#
_entry.id   AF-A0ABD0NDV6-F1
#
_cell.length_a   1.000
_cell.length_b   1.000
_cell.length_c   1.000
_cell.angle_alpha   90.00
_cell.angle_beta   90.00
_cell.angle_gamma   90.00
#
_symmetry.space_group_name_H-M   'P 1'
#
loop_
_entity.id
_entity.type
_entity.pdbx_description
1 polymer ?
#
loop_
_entity_poly.entity_id
_entity_poly.type
_entity_poly.pdbx_seq_one_letter_code
_entity_poly.pdbx_strand_id
1 'polypeptide(L)'
;PFEDALRLHEAGGVCVLEDKWPSPPRRRAPLRREMWYHGRMSRRDAENLLGRDGDFLVRDSATNPGQYVLTGMQCGLPKHLLLVDPEGV
;
A
#
# COMPACT_ATOMS: atom_id res chain seq x y z
N PRO A 1 -18.05 -13.74 -31.38
CA PRO A 1 -17.86 -12.68 -30.35
C PRO A 1 -16.81 -12.98 -29.25
N PHE A 2 -15.88 -13.92 -29.45
CA PHE A 2 -14.65 -14.00 -28.64
C PHE A 2 -13.40 -14.14 -29.54
N GLU A 3 -13.55 -14.80 -30.70
CA GLU A 3 -12.47 -14.96 -31.67
C GLU A 3 -12.09 -13.67 -32.43
N ASP A 4 -12.99 -12.68 -32.50
CA ASP A 4 -12.67 -11.37 -33.09
C ASP A 4 -11.71 -10.57 -32.20
N ALA A 5 -11.74 -10.80 -30.88
CA ALA A 5 -10.89 -10.09 -29.92
C ALA A 5 -9.43 -10.58 -29.97
N LEU A 6 -9.19 -11.85 -30.30
CA LEU A 6 -7.83 -12.39 -30.44
C LEU A 6 -7.15 -11.95 -31.75
N ARG A 7 -7.91 -11.72 -32.82
CA ARG A 7 -7.34 -11.30 -34.11
C ARG A 7 -6.78 -9.88 -34.12
N LEU A 8 -7.18 -9.04 -33.17
CA LEU A 8 -6.66 -7.67 -33.04
C LEU A 8 -5.24 -7.61 -32.46
N HIS A 9 -4.63 -8.75 -32.09
CA HIS A 9 -3.24 -8.78 -31.62
C HIS A 9 -2.21 -8.91 -32.77
N GLU A 10 -2.63 -9.23 -33.99
CA GLU A 10 -1.72 -9.46 -35.12
C GLU A 10 -1.99 -8.48 -36.28
N ALA A 11 -1.81 -7.18 -36.04
CA ALA A 11 -1.31 -6.21 -37.04
C ALA A 11 -1.38 -4.79 -36.47
N GLY A 12 -0.22 -4.17 -36.28
CA GLY A 12 -0.12 -2.71 -36.18
C GLY A 12 0.17 -2.17 -34.78
N GLY A 13 1.45 -1.88 -34.53
CA GLY A 13 1.87 -0.89 -33.56
C GLY A 13 1.68 -1.29 -32.10
N VAL A 14 2.56 -2.16 -31.60
CA VAL A 14 2.74 -2.35 -30.17
C VAL A 14 3.29 -1.04 -29.59
N CYS A 15 2.40 -0.13 -29.19
CA CYS A 15 2.75 0.87 -28.19
C CYS A 15 2.81 0.08 -26.88
N VAL A 16 3.97 -0.53 -26.63
CA VAL A 16 4.33 -1.07 -25.33
C VAL A 16 4.37 0.12 -24.40
N LEU A 17 3.21 0.52 -23.87
CA LEU A 17 3.16 1.27 -22.63
C LEU A 17 3.62 0.26 -21.60
N GLU A 18 4.94 0.14 -21.46
CA GLU A 18 5.58 -0.65 -20.42
C GLU A 18 4.77 -0.44 -19.15
N ASP A 19 4.35 -1.55 -18.56
CA ASP A 19 4.05 -1.76 -17.14
C ASP A 19 5.23 -1.28 -16.28
N LYS A 20 5.61 -0.02 -16.46
CA LYS A 20 6.61 0.70 -15.72
C LYS A 20 5.91 1.18 -14.47
N TRP A 21 5.49 0.21 -13.66
CA TRP A 21 5.57 0.41 -12.24
C TRP A 21 7.03 0.81 -11.99
N PRO A 22 7.30 2.05 -11.53
CA PRO A 22 8.66 2.44 -11.24
C PRO A 22 9.22 1.37 -10.31
N SER A 23 10.32 0.73 -10.73
CA SER A 23 11.04 -0.25 -9.92
C SER A 23 10.98 0.19 -8.46
N PRO A 24 10.45 -0.63 -7.52
CA PRO A 24 10.21 -0.19 -6.16
C PRO A 24 11.46 0.54 -5.69
N PRO A 25 11.36 1.80 -5.23
CA PRO A 25 12.53 2.59 -4.90
C PRO A 25 13.41 1.74 -4.01
N ARG A 26 14.66 1.49 -4.43
CA ARG A 26 15.60 0.63 -3.72
C ARG A 26 15.53 1.04 -2.25
N ARG A 27 14.98 0.14 -1.42
CA ARG A 27 14.60 0.37 -0.02
C ARG A 27 15.64 1.27 0.66
N ARG A 28 15.33 2.54 0.96
CA ARG A 28 16.05 3.39 1.97
C ARG A 28 15.68 4.87 2.06
N ALA A 29 14.48 5.31 1.64
CA ALA A 29 13.97 6.54 2.26
C ALA A 29 13.64 6.20 3.73
N PRO A 30 14.15 6.93 4.74
CA PRO A 30 13.78 6.68 6.13
C PRO A 30 12.27 6.87 6.29
N LEU A 31 11.56 5.84 6.76
CA LEU A 31 10.09 5.90 7.01
C LEU A 31 9.69 7.16 7.79
N ARG A 32 10.55 7.62 8.69
CA ARG A 32 10.37 8.84 9.50
C ARG A 32 10.17 10.13 8.69
N ARG A 33 10.47 10.16 7.40
CA ARG A 33 10.30 11.34 6.54
C ARG A 33 8.97 11.35 5.79
N GLU A 34 8.21 10.27 5.88
CA GLU A 34 6.97 10.09 5.15
C GLU A 34 5.79 10.65 5.95
N MET A 35 4.94 11.45 5.32
CA MET A 35 3.81 12.10 5.98
C MET A 35 2.74 11.10 6.47
N TRP A 36 2.71 9.92 5.86
CA TRP A 36 1.80 8.83 6.23
C TRP A 36 2.35 7.92 7.33
N TYR A 37 3.59 8.14 7.80
CA TYR A 37 4.20 7.35 8.87
C TYR A 37 4.22 8.10 10.20
N HIS A 38 3.56 7.55 11.20
CA HIS A 38 3.35 8.21 12.49
C HIS A 38 4.18 7.63 13.65
N GLY A 39 5.10 6.70 13.37
CA GLY A 39 5.90 6.04 14.40
C GLY A 39 5.04 5.23 15.38
N ARG A 40 5.44 5.20 16.66
CA ARG A 40 4.72 4.46 17.71
C ARG A 40 3.39 5.15 18.05
N MET A 41 2.30 4.53 17.63
CA MET A 41 0.94 5.05 17.82
C MET A 41 0.00 3.91 18.23
N SER A 42 -0.96 4.20 19.12
CA SER A 42 -1.95 3.21 19.53
C SER A 42 -2.97 2.95 18.41
N ARG A 43 -3.69 1.83 18.51
CA ARG A 43 -4.77 1.52 17.56
C ARG A 43 -5.84 2.63 17.58
N ARG A 44 -6.26 3.05 18.78
CA ARG A 44 -7.32 4.04 18.98
C ARG A 44 -6.92 5.41 18.42
N ASP A 45 -5.69 5.84 18.66
CA ASP A 45 -5.22 7.13 18.15
C ASP A 45 -5.17 7.15 16.63
N ALA A 46 -4.78 6.02 16.01
CA ALA A 46 -4.80 5.88 14.57
C ALA A 46 -6.22 5.96 14.00
N GLU A 47 -7.19 5.27 14.62
CA GLU A 47 -8.60 5.32 14.21
C GLU A 47 -9.17 6.75 14.28
N ASN A 48 -8.79 7.53 15.30
CA ASN A 48 -9.24 8.92 15.46
C ASN A 48 -8.69 9.87 14.38
N LEU A 49 -7.59 9.52 13.73
CA LEU A 49 -6.98 10.32 12.66
C LEU A 49 -7.61 10.06 11.29
N LEU A 50 -8.32 8.94 11.13
CA LEU A 50 -8.95 8.59 9.86
C LEU A 50 -10.39 9.12 9.85
N GLY A 51 -10.68 10.05 8.94
CA GLY A 51 -11.99 10.69 8.85
C GLY A 51 -12.86 10.21 7.70
N ARG A 52 -12.23 9.77 6.60
CA ARG A 52 -12.90 9.42 5.34
C ARG A 52 -12.43 8.08 4.81
N ASP A 53 -13.29 7.42 4.04
CA ASP A 53 -12.93 6.22 3.31
C ASP A 53 -11.75 6.48 2.36
N GLY A 54 -10.75 5.61 2.44
CA GLY A 54 -9.49 5.77 1.71
C GLY A 54 -8.38 6.46 2.52
N ASP A 55 -8.70 7.08 3.67
CA ASP A 55 -7.67 7.58 4.58
C ASP A 55 -6.85 6.41 5.13
N PHE A 56 -5.53 6.60 5.23
CA PHE A 56 -4.63 5.60 5.79
C PHE A 56 -3.41 6.22 6.45
N LEU A 57 -2.77 5.43 7.33
CA LEU A 57 -1.48 5.72 7.92
C LEU A 57 -0.75 4.43 8.28
N VAL A 58 0.58 4.50 8.36
CA VAL A 58 1.43 3.41 8.86
C VAL A 58 1.96 3.78 10.24
N ARG A 59 1.93 2.83 11.16
CA ARG A 59 2.43 3.00 12.54
C ARG A 59 3.24 1.80 13.01
N ASP A 60 4.12 2.02 13.96
CA ASP A 60 4.76 0.95 14.71
C ASP A 60 3.72 0.32 15.65
N SER A 61 3.75 -1.00 15.75
CA SER A 61 2.92 -1.72 16.73
C SER A 61 3.34 -1.33 18.15
N ALA A 62 2.39 -0.84 18.93
CA ALA A 62 2.63 -0.45 20.32
C ALA A 62 2.98 -1.65 21.22
N THR A 63 2.47 -2.85 20.88
CA THR A 63 2.61 -4.09 21.63
C THR A 63 3.76 -4.97 21.15
N ASN A 64 4.07 -4.95 19.85
CA ASN A 64 5.10 -5.80 19.25
C ASN A 64 6.15 -4.93 18.54
N PRO A 65 7.27 -4.59 19.22
CA PRO A 65 8.36 -3.86 18.60
C PRO A 65 8.85 -4.54 17.31
N GLY A 66 9.17 -3.75 16.27
CA GLY A 66 9.63 -4.26 14.97
C GLY A 66 8.50 -4.59 13.98
N GLN A 67 7.24 -4.60 14.42
CA GLN A 67 6.09 -4.78 13.54
C GLN A 67 5.50 -3.45 13.10
N TYR A 68 5.20 -3.34 11.80
CA TYR A 68 4.49 -2.18 11.23
C TYR A 68 3.04 -2.55 10.93
N VAL A 69 2.15 -1.60 11.15
CA VAL A 69 0.72 -1.77 10.92
C VAL A 69 0.24 -0.65 10.00
N LEU A 70 -0.37 -1.03 8.87
CA LEU A 70 -1.16 -0.13 8.04
C LEU A 70 -2.56 -0.05 8.66
N THR A 71 -2.97 1.15 9.04
CA THR A 71 -4.33 1.44 9.52
C THR A 71 -5.03 2.29 8.46
N GLY A 72 -6.20 1.86 8.01
CA GLY A 72 -6.95 2.55 6.96
C GLY A 72 -8.46 2.47 7.15
N MET A 73 -9.19 3.42 6.59
CA MET A 73 -10.65 3.49 6.68
C MET A 73 -11.27 2.94 5.40
N GLN A 74 -12.14 1.95 5.53
CA GLN A 74 -12.81 1.33 4.39
C GLN A 74 -14.29 1.08 4.70
N CYS A 75 -15.18 1.69 3.93
CA CYS A 75 -16.64 1.60 4.10
C CYS A 75 -17.10 2.04 5.49
N GLY A 76 -16.50 3.09 6.05
CA GLY A 76 -16.75 3.62 7.38
C GLY A 76 -16.20 2.75 8.52
N LEU A 77 -15.42 1.71 8.21
CA LEU A 77 -14.83 0.81 9.20
C LEU A 77 -13.30 0.92 9.21
N PRO A 78 -12.68 1.14 10.37
CA PRO A 78 -11.23 1.08 10.48
C PRO A 78 -10.73 -0.35 10.31
N LYS A 79 -9.70 -0.52 9.49
CA LYS A 79 -9.01 -1.78 9.23
C LYS A 79 -7.54 -1.66 9.60
N HIS A 80 -6.97 -2.76 10.07
CA HIS A 80 -5.56 -2.83 10.45
C HIS A 80 -4.93 -4.05 9.79
N LEU A 81 -3.88 -3.82 9.02
CA LEU A 81 -3.13 -4.86 8.31
C LEU A 81 -1.70 -4.86 8.83
N LEU A 82 -1.23 -6.03 9.28
CA LEU A 82 0.16 -6.22 9.66
C LEU A 82 1.01 -6.24 8.38
N LEU A 83 2.02 -5.38 8.34
CA LEU A 83 3.01 -5.37 7.27
C LEU A 83 4.15 -6.30 7.68
N VAL A 84 4.16 -7.49 7.07
CA VAL A 84 5.21 -8.48 7.26
C VAL A 84 6.18 -8.35 6.10
N ASP A 85 7.46 -8.21 6.39
CA ASP A 85 8.49 -8.35 5.38
C ASP A 85 8.50 -9.81 4.89
N PRO A 86 8.35 -10.09 3.59
CA PRO A 86 8.32 -11.46 3.06
C PRO A 86 9.63 -12.22 3.30
N GLU A 87 10.71 -11.52 3.64
CA GLU A 87 12.02 -12.07 3.98
C GLU A 87 12.13 -12.51 5.45
N GLY A 88 11.13 -12.24 6.30
CA GLY A 88 10.99 -12.84 7.63
C GLY A 88 12.21 -12.70 8.56
N VAL A 89 12.74 -11.49 8.74
CA VAL A 89 13.76 -11.22 9.78
C VAL A 89 13.09 -11.03 11.13
#